data_AF-A0A524MP69-F1
#
_entry.id   AF-A0A524MP69-F1
#
_cell.length_a   1.000
_cell.length_b   1.000
_cell.length_c   1.000
_cell.angle_alpha   90.00
_cell.angle_beta   90.00
_cell.angle_gamma   90.00
#
_symmetry.space_group_name_H-M   'P 1'
#
loop_
_entity.id
_entity.type
_entity.pdbx_description
1 polymer ?
#
loop_
_entity_poly.entity_id
_entity_poly.type
_entity_poly.pdbx_seq_one_letter_code
_entity_poly.pdbx_strand_id
1 'polypeptide(L)'
;MTTNGMVYRDKDGNVVVMGGRFMTEFQLHIGLFEGDSKVCLDYAKSEASKRGVKSIHCLYPDHLEELEKKLMSYGFAMESSPFIVMERKFE
;
A
#
# COMPACT_ATOMS: atom_id res chain seq x y z
N MET A 1 -11.06 -14.42 -8.28
CA MET A 1 -10.73 -13.19 -9.04
C MET A 1 -11.61 -12.08 -8.52
N THR A 2 -11.05 -10.98 -8.02
CA THR A 2 -11.85 -9.81 -7.65
C THR A 2 -12.06 -8.92 -8.87
N THR A 3 -13.30 -8.51 -9.05
CA THR A 3 -13.74 -7.52 -10.03
C THR A 3 -12.84 -6.26 -9.94
N ASN A 4 -12.24 -5.87 -11.07
CA ASN A 4 -11.40 -4.67 -11.26
C ASN A 4 -9.91 -4.73 -10.89
N GLY A 5 -9.34 -5.90 -10.57
CA GLY A 5 -7.86 -6.05 -10.48
C GLY A 5 -7.18 -5.27 -9.34
N MET A 6 -7.95 -4.92 -8.30
CA MET A 6 -7.46 -4.16 -7.14
C MET A 6 -7.10 -5.05 -5.95
N VAL A 7 -7.55 -6.31 -5.92
CA VAL A 7 -7.18 -7.28 -4.87
C VAL A 7 -6.40 -8.40 -5.52
N TYR A 8 -5.21 -8.65 -5.00
CA TYR A 8 -4.40 -9.80 -5.33
C TYR A 8 -4.38 -10.77 -4.16
N ARG A 9 -4.44 -12.06 -4.48
CA ARG A 9 -4.27 -13.15 -3.53
C ARG A 9 -3.44 -14.24 -4.19
N ASP A 10 -2.40 -14.70 -3.51
CA ASP A 10 -1.60 -15.83 -3.96
C ASP A 10 -2.11 -17.17 -3.37
N LYS A 11 -1.41 -18.25 -3.71
CA LYS A 11 -1.73 -19.62 -3.25
C LYS A 11 -1.41 -19.85 -1.77
N ASP A 12 -0.50 -19.06 -1.19
CA ASP A 12 -0.01 -19.20 0.18
C ASP A 12 -0.86 -18.35 1.16
N GLY A 13 -1.84 -17.62 0.63
CA GLY A 13 -2.82 -16.86 1.40
C GLY A 13 -2.45 -15.39 1.58
N ASN A 14 -1.35 -14.92 1.00
CA ASN A 14 -0.98 -13.51 1.05
C ASN A 14 -1.97 -12.68 0.24
N VAL A 15 -2.36 -11.53 0.78
CA VAL A 15 -3.32 -10.61 0.16
C VAL A 15 -2.72 -9.22 0.09
N VAL A 16 -2.89 -8.55 -1.05
CA VAL A 16 -2.66 -7.11 -1.16
C VAL A 16 -3.78 -6.44 -1.92
N VAL A 17 -4.27 -5.34 -1.35
CA VAL A 17 -5.26 -4.46 -1.95
C VAL A 17 -4.54 -3.19 -2.38
N MET A 18 -4.59 -2.90 -3.67
CA MET A 18 -3.86 -1.78 -4.25
C MET A 18 -4.60 -1.17 -5.45
N GLY A 19 -4.47 0.15 -5.60
CA GLY A 19 -5.12 0.91 -6.67
C GLY A 19 -4.60 2.34 -6.71
N GLY A 20 -4.89 3.08 -7.79
CA GLY A 20 -4.63 4.52 -7.79
C GLY A 20 -5.80 5.22 -7.12
N ARG A 21 -5.58 5.78 -5.92
CA ARG A 21 -6.66 6.43 -5.17
C ARG A 21 -7.08 7.76 -5.83
N PHE A 22 -6.10 8.58 -6.21
CA PHE A 22 -6.30 9.90 -6.83
C PHE A 22 -5.28 10.26 -7.94
N MET A 23 -4.21 9.47 -8.10
CA MET A 23 -3.12 9.72 -9.05
C MET A 23 -2.69 8.43 -9.75
N THR A 24 -3.62 7.78 -10.45
CA THR A 24 -3.42 6.48 -11.11
C THR A 24 -2.21 6.41 -12.03
N GLU A 25 -1.76 7.55 -12.58
CA GLU A 25 -0.60 7.64 -13.47
C GLU A 25 0.72 7.96 -12.74
N PHE A 26 0.67 8.42 -11.49
CA PHE A 26 1.87 8.88 -10.76
C PHE A 26 2.23 7.97 -9.58
N GLN A 27 1.24 7.38 -8.92
CA GLN A 27 1.43 6.67 -7.67
C GLN A 27 0.48 5.48 -7.51
N LEU A 28 1.00 4.34 -7.07
CA LEU A 28 0.20 3.20 -6.63
C LEU A 28 -0.04 3.29 -5.12
N HIS A 29 -1.29 3.18 -4.68
CA HIS A 29 -1.61 3.13 -3.26
C HIS A 29 -1.84 1.69 -2.82
N ILE A 30 -1.16 1.27 -1.75
CA ILE A 30 -1.47 0.05 -1.01
C ILE A 30 -2.48 0.44 0.08
N GLY A 31 -3.71 -0.03 -0.08
CA GLY A 31 -4.78 0.22 0.89
C GLY A 31 -4.77 -0.78 2.05
N LEU A 32 -4.32 -2.01 1.78
CA LEU A 32 -4.21 -3.08 2.77
C LEU A 32 -3.27 -4.18 2.26
N PHE A 33 -2.58 -4.85 3.17
CA PHE A 33 -1.98 -6.14 2.89
C PHE A 33 -2.05 -7.04 4.13
N GLU A 34 -2.04 -8.35 3.91
CA GLU A 34 -2.10 -9.38 4.95
C GLU A 34 -1.23 -10.57 4.53
N GLY A 35 -0.61 -11.25 5.52
CA GLY A 35 0.32 -12.35 5.31
C GLY A 35 1.78 -11.90 5.41
N ASP A 36 2.65 -12.49 4.59
CA ASP A 36 4.05 -12.11 4.50
C ASP A 36 4.19 -10.74 3.85
N SER A 37 4.57 -9.75 4.68
CA SER A 37 4.77 -8.37 4.27
C SER A 37 5.75 -8.23 3.11
N LYS A 38 6.83 -9.02 3.06
CA LYS A 38 7.81 -8.92 1.99
C LYS A 38 7.21 -9.36 0.66
N VAL A 39 6.46 -10.47 0.65
CA VAL A 39 5.79 -10.99 -0.56
C VAL A 39 4.77 -9.98 -1.08
N CYS A 40 3.94 -9.42 -0.19
CA CYS A 40 2.95 -8.42 -0.59
C CYS A 40 3.58 -7.15 -1.15
N LEU A 41 4.64 -6.65 -0.51
CA LEU A 41 5.32 -5.43 -0.94
C LEU A 41 6.14 -5.64 -2.24
N ASP A 42 6.75 -6.82 -2.42
CA ASP A 42 7.43 -7.21 -3.68
C ASP A 42 6.44 -7.24 -4.84
N TYR A 43 5.25 -7.80 -4.62
CA TYR A 43 4.19 -7.83 -5.62
C TYR A 43 3.71 -6.40 -5.97
N ALA A 44 3.43 -5.57 -4.96
CA ALA A 44 3.03 -4.19 -5.17
C ALA A 44 4.09 -3.39 -5.95
N LYS A 45 5.38 -3.64 -5.69
CA LYS A 45 6.49 -3.02 -6.43
C LYS A 45 6.55 -3.46 -7.89
N SER A 46 6.39 -4.74 -8.16
CA SER A 46 6.28 -5.27 -9.52
C SER A 46 5.11 -4.60 -10.27
N GLU A 47 3.97 -4.45 -9.61
CA GLU A 47 2.76 -3.87 -10.21
C GLU A 47 2.86 -2.37 -10.44
N ALA A 48 3.50 -1.64 -9.53
CA ALA A 48 3.88 -0.25 -9.75
C ALA A 48 4.77 -0.10 -11.00
N SER A 49 5.79 -0.96 -11.12
CA SER A 49 6.70 -0.95 -12.28
C SER A 49 5.97 -1.23 -13.61
N LYS A 50 5.06 -2.22 -13.64
CA LYS A 50 4.24 -2.52 -14.83
C LYS A 50 3.32 -1.37 -15.24
N ARG A 51 2.82 -0.61 -14.25
CA ARG A 51 1.95 0.55 -14.47
C ARG A 51 2.71 1.82 -14.83
N GLY A 52 4.05 1.82 -14.73
CA GLY A 52 4.89 2.98 -15.01
C GLY A 52 4.78 4.12 -13.98
N VAL A 53 4.23 3.85 -12.80
CA VAL A 53 4.12 4.85 -11.72
C VAL A 53 5.46 5.03 -11.00
N LYS A 54 5.69 6.22 -10.45
CA LYS A 54 7.00 6.61 -9.90
C LYS A 54 7.17 6.27 -8.42
N SER A 55 6.08 6.09 -7.69
CA SER A 55 6.11 5.80 -6.26
C SER A 55 4.97 4.91 -5.81
N ILE A 56 5.14 4.33 -4.62
CA ILE A 56 4.14 3.54 -3.91
C ILE A 56 3.86 4.23 -2.59
N HIS A 57 2.59 4.31 -2.20
CA HIS A 57 2.19 4.92 -0.95
C HIS A 57 1.35 3.96 -0.11
N CYS A 58 1.69 3.85 1.16
CA CYS A 58 0.96 3.06 2.15
C CYS A 58 0.58 3.99 3.30
N LEU A 59 -0.71 4.09 3.58
CA LEU A 59 -1.22 4.77 4.77
C LEU A 59 -1.39 3.71 5.85
N TYR A 60 -0.89 3.97 7.04
CA TYR A 60 -0.99 3.07 8.18
C TYR A 60 -1.36 3.84 9.45
N PRO A 61 -2.01 3.19 10.44
CA PRO A 61 -2.22 3.77 11.75
C PRO A 61 -0.90 3.97 12.49
N ASP A 62 -0.68 5.17 13.02
CA ASP A 62 0.55 5.58 13.72
C ASP A 62 0.90 4.72 14.94
N HIS A 63 -0.10 4.15 15.62
CA HIS A 63 0.10 3.26 16.77
C HIS A 63 0.63 1.86 16.41
N LEU A 64 0.77 1.51 15.13
CA LEU A 64 1.31 0.22 14.69
C LEU A 64 2.82 0.32 14.40
N GLU A 65 3.63 0.50 15.45
CA GLU A 65 5.08 0.67 15.33
C GLU A 65 5.80 -0.46 14.57
N GLU A 66 5.34 -1.71 14.74
CA GLU A 66 5.93 -2.86 14.04
C GLU A 66 5.66 -2.84 12.53
N LEU A 67 4.53 -2.25 12.12
CA LEU A 67 4.23 -2.04 10.70
C LEU A 67 5.12 -0.93 10.12
N GLU A 68 5.33 0.15 10.86
CA GLU A 68 6.25 1.22 10.47
C GLU A 68 7.67 0.69 10.23
N LYS A 69 8.23 -0.07 11.17
CA LYS A 69 9.58 -0.66 11.05
C LYS A 69 9.68 -1.55 9.81
N LYS A 70 8.67 -2.37 9.53
CA LYS A 70 8.62 -3.23 8.33
C LYS A 70 8.62 -2.38 7.05
N LEU A 71 7.77 -1.36 6.97
CA LEU A 71 7.70 -0.47 5.82
C LEU A 71 9.03 0.27 5.62
N MET A 72 9.63 0.82 6.68
CA MET A 72 10.94 1.48 6.62
C MET A 72 12.05 0.52 6.16
N SER A 73 12.07 -0.72 6.66
CA SER A 73 13.03 -1.74 6.21
C SER A 73 12.88 -2.10 4.73
N TYR A 74 11.69 -1.87 4.17
CA TYR A 74 11.36 -2.09 2.77
C TYR A 74 11.65 -0.84 1.90
N GLY A 75 12.19 0.23 2.49
CA GLY A 75 12.59 1.46 1.79
C GLY A 75 11.49 2.50 1.66
N PHE A 76 10.38 2.36 2.40
CA PHE A 76 9.45 3.48 2.59
C PHE A 76 10.12 4.55 3.45
N ALA A 77 9.74 5.81 3.21
CA ALA A 77 10.12 6.94 4.03
C ALA A 77 8.85 7.69 4.45
N MET A 78 8.89 8.31 5.62
CA MET A 78 7.85 9.23 6.05
C MET A 78 7.92 10.48 5.17
N GLU A 79 6.94 10.64 4.29
CA GLU A 79 6.85 11.79 3.41
C GLU A 79 5.94 12.84 4.04
N SER A 80 6.34 14.12 3.98
CA SER A 80 5.41 15.21 4.25
C SER A 80 4.43 15.30 3.09
N SER A 81 3.44 14.42 3.08
CA SER A 81 2.52 14.32 1.96
C SER A 81 1.61 15.55 1.92
N PRO A 82 1.29 16.12 0.74
CA PRO A 82 0.38 17.25 0.62
C PRO A 82 -1.09 16.88 0.86
N PHE A 83 -1.37 15.72 1.48
CA PHE A 83 -2.72 15.27 1.76
C PHE A 83 -3.19 15.84 3.09
N ILE A 84 -4.34 16.49 3.07
CA ILE A 84 -5.08 16.80 4.29
C ILE A 84 -5.90 15.57 4.65
N VAL A 85 -5.54 14.90 5.75
CA VAL A 85 -6.35 13.82 6.31
C VAL A 85 -7.37 14.44 7.25
N MET A 86 -8.66 14.28 6.96
CA MET A 86 -9.75 14.72 7.82
C MET A 86 -10.40 13.51 8.46
N GLU A 87 -10.52 13.51 9.79
CA GLU A 87 -11.20 12.47 10.55
C GLU A 87 -12.41 13.04 11.30
N ARG A 88 -13.47 12.25 11.42
CA ARG A 88 -14.56 12.49 12.38
C ARG A 88 -14.53 11.36 13.39
N LYS A 89 -14.28 11.69 14.66
CA LYS A 89 -14.38 10.73 15.75
C LYS A 89 -15.86 10.54 16.12
N PHE A 90 -16.24 9.29 16.34
CA PHE A 90 -17.50 8.95 16.99
C PHE A 90 -17.13 8.57 18.43
N GLU A 91 -17.72 9.27 19.39
CA GLU A 91 -17.62 8.94 20.83
C GLU A 91 -18.48 7.74 21.18
#